data_AF-A0A517WYG7-F1
#
_entry.id   AF-A0A517WYG7-F1
#
_cell.length_a   1.000
_cell.length_b   1.000
_cell.length_c   1.000
_cell.angle_alpha   90.00
_cell.angle_beta   90.00
_cell.angle_gamma   90.00
#
_symmetry.space_group_name_H-M   'P 1'
#
loop_
_entity.id
_entity.type
_entity.pdbx_description
1 polymer ?
#
loop_
_entity_poly.entity_id
_entity_poly.type
_entity_poly.pdbx_seq_one_letter_code
_entity_poly.pdbx_strand_id
1 'polypeptide(L)'
;MNPDSHMNPDDYQQAWQAHSSQTRVIIDADLLRKEAQYDQLSFRSAIFWRDFCEIGIALLMIPLWFYLGAVTSSPWTWYLTVPVLVWMAGFMLVYRMRHKQKPSQPDEPLLICVKRSVTEVEDQIWLLRNVFWWYLLPPSISIMAFFAQVSWESRSEGWLAALMFFIGLSIFLFALYSFIYYLNKRYVHLQLEPRRQELLTLITSLRDETNVEGVNDRVSLPGLPFAQDRLPTSCTSPARIAIGLFTIVVIMLFLVYMINMAITSNSSHLTSEGYPKISPFAGVRWQESQPEVKLGEEWFKLESLNNIPADEIVAFSQRTYEDLWRKRFEEDLVELLTRMGHPPQDTVTLVVQPLTSSQPQVRKNVPMTKANRRAIREEARKRKYDTSEP
;
A
#
# COMPACT_ATOMS: atom_id res chain seq x y z
N MET A 1 -15.35 68.29 40.76
CA MET A 1 -15.84 66.89 40.67
C MET A 1 -17.34 66.95 40.86
N ASN A 2 -18.09 66.81 39.77
CA ASN A 2 -19.56 66.70 39.83
C ASN A 2 -19.88 65.29 39.31
N PRO A 3 -20.31 64.35 40.18
CA PRO A 3 -20.84 63.08 39.74
C PRO A 3 -22.27 63.30 39.25
N ASP A 4 -22.79 62.40 38.42
CA ASP A 4 -24.16 62.40 37.88
C ASP A 4 -24.40 63.24 36.61
N SER A 5 -23.60 63.00 35.57
CA SER A 5 -24.11 63.06 34.19
C SER A 5 -24.70 61.70 33.84
N HIS A 6 -25.96 61.47 34.22
CA HIS A 6 -26.72 60.30 33.82
C HIS A 6 -26.98 60.40 32.29
N MET A 7 -26.08 59.85 31.47
CA MET A 7 -26.32 59.75 30.03
C MET A 7 -27.60 58.93 29.80
N ASN A 8 -28.51 59.45 29.00
CA ASN A 8 -29.78 58.79 28.71
C ASN A 8 -29.50 57.56 27.81
N PRO A 9 -30.09 56.37 28.05
CA PRO A 9 -29.96 55.21 27.15
C PRO A 9 -30.19 55.53 25.67
N ASP A 10 -31.04 56.51 25.37
CA ASP A 10 -31.30 56.98 24.00
C ASP A 10 -30.07 57.64 23.36
N ASP A 11 -29.19 58.30 24.14
CA ASP A 11 -27.95 58.89 23.66
C ASP A 11 -26.93 57.79 23.29
N TYR A 12 -26.92 56.67 24.02
CA TYR A 12 -26.13 55.49 23.65
C TYR A 12 -26.68 54.82 22.40
N GLN A 13 -28.00 54.73 22.25
CA GLN A 13 -28.61 54.22 21.02
C GLN A 13 -28.33 55.13 19.82
N GLN A 14 -28.43 56.45 19.97
CA GLN A 14 -28.10 57.39 18.90
C GLN A 14 -26.61 57.38 18.56
N ALA A 15 -25.73 57.35 19.56
CA ALA A 15 -24.29 57.23 19.33
C ALA A 15 -23.96 55.90 18.66
N TRP A 16 -24.61 54.80 19.04
CA TRP A 16 -24.41 53.49 18.44
C TRP A 16 -24.99 53.38 17.03
N GLN A 17 -26.13 54.04 16.74
CA GLN A 17 -26.70 54.14 15.40
C GLN A 17 -25.90 55.08 14.49
N ALA A 18 -25.38 56.18 15.03
CA ALA A 18 -24.45 57.07 14.33
C ALA A 18 -23.13 56.35 14.03
N HIS A 19 -22.60 55.58 14.98
CA HIS A 19 -21.38 54.80 14.77
C HIS A 19 -21.61 53.64 13.79
N SER A 20 -22.74 52.94 13.83
CA SER A 20 -23.05 51.85 12.88
C SER A 20 -23.39 52.35 11.47
N SER A 21 -23.96 53.55 11.33
CA SER A 21 -24.13 54.20 10.02
C SER A 21 -22.81 54.74 9.44
N GLN A 22 -21.85 55.11 10.30
CA GLN A 22 -20.52 55.55 9.90
C GLN A 22 -19.51 54.39 9.73
N THR A 23 -19.78 53.24 10.34
CA THR A 23 -19.05 51.96 10.12
C THR A 23 -19.64 51.18 8.94
N ARG A 24 -20.21 51.87 7.95
CA ARG A 24 -20.39 51.32 6.61
C ARG A 24 -19.04 51.40 5.90
N VAL A 25 -18.23 50.39 6.15
CA VAL A 25 -16.86 50.27 5.63
C VAL A 25 -16.91 50.39 4.11
N ILE A 26 -16.31 51.45 3.59
CA ILE A 26 -15.97 51.59 2.17
C ILE A 26 -14.91 50.53 1.90
N ILE A 27 -15.33 49.33 1.51
CA ILE A 27 -14.38 48.32 1.06
C ILE A 27 -14.04 48.68 -0.38
N ASP A 28 -12.80 49.10 -0.57
CA ASP A 28 -12.23 49.45 -1.87
C ASP A 28 -12.45 48.31 -2.88
N ALA A 29 -13.15 48.58 -3.98
CA ALA A 29 -13.51 47.58 -4.99
C ALA A 29 -12.26 46.92 -5.60
N ASP A 30 -11.16 47.67 -5.69
CA ASP A 30 -9.87 47.15 -6.14
C ASP A 30 -9.23 46.22 -5.10
N LEU A 31 -9.44 46.48 -3.81
CA LEU A 31 -9.00 45.60 -2.73
C LEU A 31 -9.77 44.27 -2.73
N LEU A 32 -11.09 44.32 -2.97
CA LEU A 32 -11.91 43.11 -3.14
C LEU A 32 -11.51 42.31 -4.37
N ARG A 33 -11.21 42.99 -5.48
CA ARG A 33 -10.73 42.36 -6.70
C ARG A 33 -9.41 41.64 -6.45
N LYS A 34 -8.47 42.30 -5.76
CA LYS A 34 -7.16 41.76 -5.43
C LYS A 34 -7.25 40.55 -4.49
N GLU A 35 -8.08 40.63 -3.46
CA GLU A 35 -8.28 39.52 -2.52
C GLU A 35 -8.95 38.33 -3.21
N ALA A 36 -10.00 38.55 -4.01
CA ALA A 36 -10.66 37.50 -4.77
C ALA A 36 -9.72 36.82 -5.78
N GLN A 37 -8.86 37.59 -6.45
CA GLN A 37 -7.85 37.05 -7.36
C GLN A 37 -6.77 36.25 -6.62
N TYR A 38 -6.31 36.76 -5.46
CA TYR A 38 -5.33 36.05 -4.63
C TYR A 38 -5.88 34.72 -4.09
N ASP A 39 -7.11 34.72 -3.58
CA ASP A 39 -7.80 33.52 -3.10
C ASP A 39 -8.11 32.51 -4.22
N GLN A 40 -8.32 33.00 -5.45
CA GLN A 40 -8.47 32.13 -6.62
C GLN A 40 -7.14 31.50 -7.02
N LEU A 41 -6.04 32.26 -7.03
CA LEU A 41 -4.71 31.76 -7.38
C LEU A 41 -4.20 30.73 -6.36
N SER A 42 -4.41 30.98 -5.07
CA SER A 42 -4.02 30.05 -4.00
C SER A 42 -4.82 28.74 -4.05
N PHE A 43 -6.11 28.81 -4.40
CA PHE A 43 -6.95 27.63 -4.60
C PHE A 43 -6.52 26.82 -5.83
N ARG A 44 -6.28 27.50 -6.96
CA ARG A 44 -5.83 26.86 -8.20
C ARG A 44 -4.46 26.18 -8.03
N SER A 45 -3.52 26.82 -7.35
CA SER A 45 -2.19 26.24 -7.11
C SER A 45 -2.27 25.02 -6.19
N ALA A 46 -3.10 25.06 -5.14
CA ALA A 46 -3.30 23.92 -4.25
C ALA A 46 -3.91 22.71 -4.97
N ILE A 47 -4.91 22.94 -5.82
CA ILE A 47 -5.53 21.88 -6.64
C ILE A 47 -4.52 21.31 -7.63
N PHE A 48 -3.80 22.18 -8.34
CA PHE A 48 -2.80 21.76 -9.31
C PHE A 48 -1.71 20.90 -8.66
N TRP A 49 -1.21 21.30 -7.49
CA TRP A 49 -0.19 20.53 -6.78
C TRP A 49 -0.71 19.16 -6.33
N ARG A 50 -1.96 19.07 -5.85
CA ARG A 50 -2.58 17.79 -5.51
C ARG A 50 -2.61 16.87 -6.73
N ASP A 51 -3.17 17.35 -7.84
CA ASP A 51 -3.37 16.51 -9.02
C ASP A 51 -2.02 16.12 -9.67
N PHE A 52 -1.03 17.02 -9.63
CA PHE A 52 0.32 16.75 -10.11
C PHE A 52 0.97 15.63 -9.30
N CYS A 53 0.87 15.68 -7.97
CA CYS A 53 1.34 14.61 -7.10
C CYS A 53 0.59 13.30 -7.38
N GLU A 54 -0.73 13.31 -7.53
CA GLU A 54 -1.52 12.10 -7.82
C GLU A 54 -1.13 11.45 -9.15
N ILE A 55 -0.98 12.23 -10.22
CA ILE A 55 -0.55 11.75 -11.54
C ILE A 55 0.90 11.26 -11.49
N GLY A 56 1.79 12.03 -10.86
CA GLY A 56 3.20 11.68 -10.71
C GLY A 56 3.40 10.38 -9.93
N ILE A 57 2.66 10.20 -8.83
CA ILE A 57 2.66 8.97 -8.05
C ILE A 57 2.14 7.81 -8.89
N ALA A 58 1.02 7.97 -9.61
CA ALA A 58 0.48 6.90 -10.46
C ALA A 58 1.49 6.45 -11.52
N LEU A 59 2.19 7.37 -12.17
CA LEU A 59 3.21 7.08 -13.18
C LEU A 59 4.45 6.41 -12.57
N LEU A 60 4.90 6.86 -11.40
CA LEU A 60 6.05 6.27 -10.68
C LEU A 60 5.72 4.88 -10.14
N MET A 61 4.47 4.64 -9.74
CA MET A 61 4.02 3.34 -9.25
C MET A 61 4.04 2.25 -10.32
N ILE A 62 3.84 2.57 -11.61
CA ILE A 62 3.84 1.57 -12.68
C ILE A 62 5.14 0.75 -12.76
N PRO A 63 6.34 1.35 -12.93
CA PRO A 63 7.59 0.58 -12.97
C PRO A 63 7.87 -0.13 -11.65
N LEU A 64 7.51 0.47 -10.51
CA LEU A 64 7.63 -0.17 -9.20
C LEU A 64 6.76 -1.43 -9.12
N TRP A 65 5.53 -1.40 -9.66
CA TRP A 65 4.61 -2.53 -9.64
C TRP A 65 5.13 -3.71 -10.47
N PHE A 66 5.75 -3.42 -11.62
CA PHE A 66 6.43 -4.44 -12.43
C PHE A 66 7.65 -5.02 -11.72
N TYR A 67 8.48 -4.17 -11.11
CA TYR A 67 9.64 -4.63 -10.33
C TYR A 67 9.21 -5.52 -9.17
N LEU A 68 8.25 -5.08 -8.36
CA LEU A 68 7.73 -5.86 -7.24
C LEU A 68 7.13 -7.18 -7.72
N GLY A 69 6.26 -7.15 -8.73
CA GLY A 69 5.62 -8.35 -9.26
C GLY A 69 6.62 -9.39 -9.79
N ALA A 70 7.73 -8.94 -10.39
CA ALA A 70 8.81 -9.82 -10.83
C ALA A 70 9.61 -10.40 -9.64
N VAL A 71 9.98 -9.58 -8.66
CA VAL A 71 10.74 -10.01 -7.48
C VAL A 71 9.93 -10.98 -6.62
N THR A 72 8.62 -10.78 -6.49
CA THR A 72 7.75 -11.62 -5.65
C THR A 72 7.09 -12.76 -6.41
N SER A 73 7.39 -12.93 -7.71
CA SER A 73 6.74 -13.91 -8.59
C SER A 73 5.20 -13.86 -8.49
N SER A 74 4.65 -12.65 -8.45
CA SER A 74 3.23 -12.44 -8.17
C SER A 74 2.34 -12.95 -9.31
N PRO A 75 1.11 -13.38 -8.97
CA PRO A 75 0.15 -13.85 -9.97
C PRO A 75 -0.19 -12.77 -10.99
N TRP A 76 -0.68 -13.19 -12.15
CA TRP A 76 -1.03 -12.27 -13.24
C TRP A 76 -2.06 -11.21 -12.83
N THR A 77 -2.95 -11.49 -11.87
CA THR A 77 -3.93 -10.54 -11.32
C THR A 77 -3.30 -9.32 -10.66
N TRP A 78 -2.05 -9.43 -10.19
CA TRP A 78 -1.26 -8.29 -9.69
C TRP A 78 -1.13 -7.17 -10.72
N TYR A 79 -0.95 -7.55 -11.99
CA TYR A 79 -0.74 -6.60 -13.08
C TYR A 79 -2.03 -5.91 -13.54
N LEU A 80 -3.22 -6.33 -13.06
CA LEU A 80 -4.48 -5.63 -13.30
C LEU A 80 -4.51 -4.23 -12.69
N THR A 81 -3.61 -3.93 -11.74
CA THR A 81 -3.50 -2.59 -11.15
C THR A 81 -2.86 -1.61 -12.13
N VAL A 82 -2.05 -2.07 -13.08
CA VAL A 82 -1.39 -1.21 -14.09
C VAL A 82 -2.41 -0.46 -14.97
N PRO A 83 -3.38 -1.12 -15.65
CA PRO A 83 -4.38 -0.39 -16.43
C PRO A 83 -5.25 0.53 -15.55
N VAL A 84 -5.44 0.20 -14.27
CA VAL A 84 -6.13 1.08 -13.32
C VAL A 84 -5.33 2.36 -13.05
N LEU A 85 -4.02 2.26 -12.82
CA LEU A 85 -3.15 3.44 -12.64
C LEU A 85 -3.14 4.32 -13.89
N VAL A 86 -3.10 3.71 -15.07
CA VAL A 86 -3.21 4.42 -16.36
C VAL A 86 -4.58 5.09 -16.50
N TRP A 87 -5.66 4.40 -16.14
CA TRP A 87 -7.01 4.96 -16.13
C TRP A 87 -7.10 6.17 -15.20
N MET A 88 -6.58 6.09 -13.97
CA MET A 88 -6.62 7.18 -13.01
C MET A 88 -5.86 8.42 -13.51
N ALA A 89 -4.64 8.22 -14.02
CA ALA A 89 -3.84 9.29 -14.62
C ALA A 89 -4.54 9.89 -15.85
N GLY A 90 -5.06 9.05 -16.74
CA GLY A 90 -5.78 9.45 -17.94
C GLY A 90 -7.08 10.19 -17.64
N PHE A 91 -7.88 9.71 -16.69
CA PHE A 91 -9.11 10.35 -16.25
C PHE A 91 -8.83 11.76 -15.71
N MET A 92 -7.84 11.90 -14.82
CA MET A 92 -7.45 13.21 -14.28
C MET A 92 -6.93 14.15 -15.36
N LEU A 93 -6.10 13.66 -16.28
CA LEU A 93 -5.58 14.45 -17.40
C LEU A 93 -6.71 14.93 -18.32
N VAL A 94 -7.61 14.03 -18.75
CA VAL A 94 -8.75 14.35 -19.63
C VAL A 94 -9.71 15.29 -18.93
N TYR A 95 -10.02 15.04 -17.65
CA TYR A 95 -10.88 15.92 -16.85
C TYR A 95 -10.30 17.33 -16.81
N ARG A 96 -9.00 17.47 -16.53
CA ARG A 96 -8.31 18.76 -16.52
C ARG A 96 -8.26 19.42 -17.88
N MET A 97 -8.03 18.65 -18.94
CA MET A 97 -8.05 19.16 -20.32
C MET A 97 -9.42 19.72 -20.71
N ARG A 98 -10.50 19.04 -20.33
CA ARG A 98 -11.87 19.47 -20.63
C ARG A 98 -12.32 20.67 -19.81
N HIS A 99 -11.86 20.79 -18.56
CA HIS A 99 -12.19 21.89 -17.67
C HIS A 99 -11.05 22.92 -17.57
N LYS A 100 -10.19 23.02 -18.61
CA LYS A 100 -9.15 24.06 -18.68
C LYS A 100 -9.81 25.43 -18.71
N GLN A 101 -9.63 26.19 -17.63
CA GLN A 101 -10.13 27.56 -17.58
C GLN A 101 -9.07 28.55 -18.06
N LYS A 102 -9.51 29.56 -18.82
CA LYS A 102 -8.63 30.63 -19.29
C LYS A 102 -8.14 31.47 -18.10
N PRO A 103 -6.88 31.93 -18.10
CA PRO A 103 -6.39 32.88 -17.11
C PRO A 103 -7.26 34.13 -17.14
N SER A 104 -7.59 34.69 -15.98
CA SER A 104 -8.31 35.96 -15.89
C SER A 104 -7.43 37.08 -16.44
N GLN A 105 -7.97 37.89 -17.35
CA GLN A 105 -7.27 39.06 -17.85
C GLN A 105 -7.32 40.19 -16.79
N PRO A 106 -6.27 41.03 -16.67
CA PRO A 106 -6.19 42.08 -15.65
C PRO A 106 -7.41 43.03 -15.65
N ASP A 107 -8.00 43.29 -16.81
CA ASP A 107 -9.11 44.23 -16.99
C ASP A 107 -10.51 43.56 -16.95
N GLU A 108 -10.60 42.26 -16.67
CA GLU A 108 -11.87 41.53 -16.73
C GLU A 108 -12.80 41.91 -15.55
N PRO A 109 -14.09 42.20 -15.79
CA PRO A 109 -15.05 42.57 -14.73
C PRO A 109 -15.09 41.57 -13.57
N LEU A 110 -15.14 42.07 -12.34
CA LEU A 110 -15.11 41.24 -11.12
C LEU A 110 -16.22 40.17 -11.11
N LEU A 111 -17.42 40.52 -11.60
CA LEU A 111 -18.54 39.58 -11.74
C LEU A 111 -18.23 38.36 -12.63
N ILE A 112 -17.43 38.53 -13.69
CA ILE A 112 -17.01 37.43 -14.55
C ILE A 112 -15.99 36.53 -13.83
N CYS A 113 -15.06 37.13 -13.08
CA CYS A 113 -14.08 36.41 -12.26
C CYS A 113 -14.75 35.55 -11.19
N VAL A 114 -15.73 36.10 -10.46
CA VAL A 114 -16.45 35.38 -9.42
C VAL A 114 -17.32 34.26 -10.02
N LYS A 115 -18.07 34.52 -11.11
CA LYS A 115 -18.82 33.47 -11.83
C LYS A 115 -17.93 32.30 -12.22
N ARG A 116 -16.75 32.60 -12.75
CA ARG A 116 -15.75 31.60 -13.13
C ARG A 116 -15.31 30.76 -11.93
N SER A 117 -15.02 31.39 -10.79
CA SER A 117 -14.64 30.70 -9.56
C SER A 117 -15.74 29.81 -8.97
N VAL A 118 -17.03 30.17 -9.14
CA VAL A 118 -18.15 29.31 -8.74
C VAL A 118 -18.13 28.02 -9.56
N THR A 119 -17.98 28.12 -10.89
CA THR A 119 -17.90 26.94 -11.75
C THR A 119 -16.73 26.04 -11.35
N GLU A 120 -15.56 26.61 -11.00
CA GLU A 120 -14.41 25.83 -10.52
C GLU A 120 -14.70 25.07 -9.24
N VAL A 121 -15.39 25.70 -8.28
CA VAL A 121 -15.78 25.05 -7.02
C VAL A 121 -16.83 23.96 -7.27
N GLU A 122 -17.82 24.22 -8.13
CA GLU A 122 -18.85 23.24 -8.50
C GLU A 122 -18.26 22.01 -9.19
N ASP A 123 -17.30 22.22 -10.11
CA ASP A 123 -16.55 21.16 -10.77
C ASP A 123 -15.80 20.29 -9.74
N GLN A 124 -15.11 20.91 -8.77
CA GLN A 124 -14.43 20.17 -7.69
C GLN A 124 -15.41 19.43 -6.77
N ILE A 125 -16.55 20.02 -6.44
CA ILE A 125 -17.61 19.35 -5.68
C ILE A 125 -18.10 18.12 -6.43
N TRP A 126 -18.32 18.22 -7.74
CA TRP A 126 -18.73 17.08 -8.56
C TRP A 126 -17.68 15.98 -8.56
N LEU A 127 -16.40 16.34 -8.77
CA LEU A 127 -15.29 15.39 -8.79
C LEU A 127 -15.19 14.61 -7.47
N LEU A 128 -15.22 15.32 -6.33
CA LEU A 128 -15.12 14.71 -5.00
C LEU A 128 -16.38 13.95 -4.60
N ARG A 129 -17.57 14.42 -5.02
CA ARG A 129 -18.82 13.68 -4.77
C ARG A 129 -18.86 12.35 -5.52
N ASN A 130 -18.21 12.29 -6.68
CA ASN A 130 -18.12 11.10 -7.53
C ASN A 130 -16.81 10.32 -7.35
N VAL A 131 -16.01 10.60 -6.30
CA VAL A 131 -14.73 9.92 -6.01
C VAL A 131 -14.87 8.39 -5.96
N PHE A 132 -16.04 7.88 -5.57
CA PHE A 132 -16.31 6.46 -5.60
C PHE A 132 -16.13 5.86 -7.01
N TRP A 133 -16.67 6.51 -8.04
CA TRP A 133 -16.75 5.95 -9.39
C TRP A 133 -15.44 6.02 -10.16
N TRP A 134 -14.74 7.14 -10.08
CA TRP A 134 -13.53 7.35 -10.89
C TRP A 134 -12.24 6.94 -10.17
N TYR A 135 -12.23 6.97 -8.83
CA TYR A 135 -11.02 6.72 -8.01
C TYR A 135 -11.08 5.42 -7.21
N LEU A 136 -12.18 5.12 -6.50
CA LEU A 136 -12.23 3.96 -5.58
C LEU A 136 -12.65 2.65 -6.28
N LEU A 137 -13.64 2.69 -7.16
CA LEU A 137 -14.18 1.49 -7.78
C LEU A 137 -13.17 0.76 -8.68
N PRO A 138 -12.43 1.43 -9.60
CA PRO A 138 -11.53 0.72 -10.50
C PRO A 138 -10.39 -0.04 -9.77
N PRO A 139 -9.68 0.56 -8.79
CA PRO A 139 -8.73 -0.17 -7.95
C PRO A 139 -9.37 -1.28 -7.12
N SER A 140 -10.58 -1.08 -6.58
CA SER A 140 -11.29 -2.12 -5.82
C SER A 140 -11.41 -3.42 -6.61
N ILE A 141 -11.78 -3.33 -7.89
CA ILE A 141 -11.95 -4.51 -8.76
C ILE A 141 -10.63 -5.25 -8.94
N SER A 142 -9.55 -4.52 -9.25
CA SER A 142 -8.22 -5.11 -9.41
C SER A 142 -7.72 -5.76 -8.12
N ILE A 143 -7.86 -5.09 -6.98
CA ILE A 143 -7.39 -5.58 -5.68
C ILE A 143 -8.21 -6.80 -5.25
N MET A 144 -9.53 -6.79 -5.46
CA MET A 144 -10.40 -7.91 -5.11
C MET A 144 -10.08 -9.16 -5.95
N ALA A 145 -9.78 -8.98 -7.23
CA ALA A 145 -9.34 -10.09 -8.10
C ALA A 145 -8.02 -10.70 -7.59
N PHE A 146 -7.06 -9.86 -7.20
CA PHE A 146 -5.81 -10.31 -6.60
C PHE A 146 -6.04 -11.05 -5.27
N PHE A 147 -6.84 -10.49 -4.36
CA PHE A 147 -7.19 -11.15 -3.10
C PHE A 147 -7.87 -12.50 -3.32
N ALA A 148 -8.82 -12.58 -4.25
CA ALA A 148 -9.48 -13.83 -4.58
C ALA A 148 -8.48 -14.88 -5.08
N GLN A 149 -7.52 -14.50 -5.93
CA GLN A 149 -6.51 -15.43 -6.42
C GLN A 149 -5.55 -15.87 -5.32
N VAL A 150 -5.03 -14.96 -4.50
CA VAL A 150 -4.11 -15.31 -3.41
C VAL A 150 -4.79 -16.22 -2.40
N SER A 151 -6.05 -15.92 -2.02
CA SER A 151 -6.85 -16.78 -1.16
C SER A 151 -7.13 -18.15 -1.79
N TRP A 152 -7.30 -18.21 -3.12
CA TRP A 152 -7.49 -19.48 -3.82
C TRP A 152 -6.23 -20.34 -3.81
N GLU A 153 -5.06 -19.73 -3.99
CA GLU A 153 -3.78 -20.42 -3.95
C GLU A 153 -3.45 -20.93 -2.54
N SER A 154 -3.87 -20.22 -1.49
CA SER A 154 -3.69 -20.64 -0.09
C SER A 154 -4.64 -21.76 0.39
N ARG A 155 -5.51 -22.30 -0.48
CA ARG A 155 -6.52 -23.32 -0.12
C ARG A 155 -5.92 -24.65 0.35
N SER A 156 -4.64 -24.91 0.08
CA SER A 156 -3.95 -26.15 0.52
C SER A 156 -3.95 -26.32 2.03
N GLU A 157 -4.05 -25.22 2.78
CA GLU A 157 -4.16 -25.21 4.25
C GLU A 157 -5.61 -25.45 4.75
N GLY A 158 -6.59 -25.41 3.84
CA GLY A 158 -8.02 -25.61 4.12
C GLY A 158 -8.91 -24.50 3.55
N TRP A 159 -10.06 -24.88 2.98
CA TRP A 159 -10.97 -23.94 2.31
C TRP A 159 -11.57 -22.89 3.26
N LEU A 160 -11.82 -23.25 4.53
CA LEU A 160 -12.32 -22.31 5.54
C LEU A 160 -11.28 -21.24 5.89
N ALA A 161 -10.01 -21.63 6.02
CA ALA A 161 -8.92 -20.70 6.30
C ALA A 161 -8.74 -19.70 5.14
N ALA A 162 -8.75 -20.21 3.90
CA ALA A 162 -8.73 -19.38 2.69
C ALA A 162 -9.91 -18.40 2.62
N LEU A 163 -11.12 -18.85 2.97
CA LEU A 163 -12.31 -18.00 3.00
C LEU A 163 -12.21 -16.91 4.09
N MET A 164 -11.80 -17.26 5.30
CA MET A 164 -11.61 -16.30 6.39
C MET A 164 -10.54 -15.26 6.05
N PHE A 165 -9.45 -15.71 5.41
CA PHE A 165 -8.40 -14.84 4.92
C PHE A 165 -8.92 -13.85 3.86
N PHE A 166 -9.67 -14.33 2.86
CA PHE A 166 -10.31 -13.47 1.85
C PHE A 166 -11.26 -12.43 2.47
N ILE A 167 -12.12 -12.87 3.39
CA ILE A 167 -13.08 -12.00 4.09
C ILE A 167 -12.34 -10.95 4.91
N GLY A 168 -11.30 -11.33 5.65
CA GLY A 168 -10.48 -10.41 6.44
C GLY A 168 -9.87 -9.31 5.56
N LEU A 169 -9.30 -9.67 4.42
CA LEU A 169 -8.74 -8.72 3.45
C LEU A 169 -9.80 -7.81 2.84
N SER A 170 -10.96 -8.37 2.52
CA SER A 170 -12.09 -7.61 1.97
C SER A 170 -12.64 -6.60 2.97
N ILE A 171 -12.77 -6.96 4.25
CA ILE A 171 -13.21 -6.07 5.32
C ILE A 171 -12.19 -4.94 5.52
N PHE A 172 -10.90 -5.26 5.55
CA PHE A 172 -9.85 -4.25 5.68
C PHE A 172 -9.89 -3.24 4.53
N LEU A 173 -9.97 -3.72 3.28
CA LEU A 173 -10.09 -2.86 2.10
C LEU A 173 -11.33 -1.98 2.17
N PHE A 174 -12.48 -2.56 2.53
CA PHE A 174 -13.74 -1.83 2.67
C PHE A 174 -13.65 -0.74 3.74
N ALA A 175 -13.05 -1.03 4.89
CA ALA A 175 -12.87 -0.05 5.98
C ALA A 175 -11.97 1.11 5.55
N LEU A 176 -10.84 0.81 4.90
CA LEU A 176 -9.93 1.80 4.35
C LEU A 176 -10.62 2.69 3.31
N TYR A 177 -11.37 2.10 2.38
CA TYR A 177 -12.04 2.83 1.30
C TYR A 177 -13.20 3.67 1.82
N SER A 178 -13.94 3.16 2.80
CA SER A 178 -14.99 3.91 3.51
C SER A 178 -14.41 5.12 4.23
N PHE A 179 -13.24 4.98 4.87
CA PHE A 179 -12.54 6.09 5.50
C PHE A 179 -12.10 7.15 4.49
N ILE A 180 -11.50 6.75 3.36
CA ILE A 180 -11.12 7.67 2.27
C ILE A 180 -12.35 8.40 1.70
N TYR A 181 -13.44 7.67 1.45
CA TYR A 181 -14.69 8.26 0.98
C TYR A 181 -15.25 9.28 1.97
N TYR A 182 -15.24 8.95 3.27
CA TYR A 182 -15.66 9.85 4.34
C TYR A 182 -14.82 11.13 4.39
N LEU A 183 -13.48 11.04 4.27
CA LEU A 183 -12.60 12.21 4.24
C LEU A 183 -12.91 13.14 3.07
N ASN A 184 -13.15 12.58 1.88
CA ASN A 184 -13.51 13.35 0.69
C ASN A 184 -14.87 14.05 0.85
N LYS A 185 -15.88 13.38 1.41
CA LYS A 185 -17.19 13.98 1.66
C LYS A 185 -17.15 15.04 2.76
N ARG A 186 -16.40 14.79 3.82
CA ARG A 186 -16.17 15.77 4.89
C ARG A 186 -15.51 17.03 4.36
N TYR A 187 -14.55 16.90 3.44
CA TYR A 187 -13.92 18.05 2.78
C TYR A 187 -14.92 18.88 1.95
N VAL A 188 -15.80 18.22 1.19
CA VAL A 188 -16.85 18.90 0.41
C VAL A 188 -17.75 19.73 1.34
N HIS A 189 -18.25 19.12 2.42
CA HIS A 189 -19.15 19.80 3.34
C HIS A 189 -18.48 20.92 4.14
N LEU A 190 -17.23 20.73 4.58
CA LEU A 190 -16.57 21.70 5.46
C LEU A 190 -15.88 22.84 4.72
N GLN A 191 -15.44 22.65 3.47
CA GLN A 191 -14.64 23.66 2.77
C GLN A 191 -15.27 24.14 1.46
N LEU A 192 -15.82 23.23 0.65
CA LEU A 192 -16.28 23.61 -0.70
C LEU A 192 -17.70 24.16 -0.72
N GLU A 193 -18.61 23.58 0.08
CA GLU A 193 -20.00 24.04 0.15
C GLU A 193 -20.13 25.46 0.73
N PRO A 194 -19.47 25.84 1.85
CA PRO A 194 -19.50 27.21 2.35
C PRO A 194 -18.92 28.20 1.34
N ARG A 195 -17.76 27.89 0.75
CA ARG A 195 -17.13 28.73 -0.28
C ARG A 195 -18.03 28.93 -1.50
N ARG A 196 -18.77 27.90 -1.93
CA ARG A 196 -19.77 28.03 -3.00
C ARG A 196 -20.86 29.03 -2.63
N GLN A 197 -21.37 28.97 -1.39
CA GLN A 197 -22.41 29.88 -0.93
C GLN A 197 -21.91 31.33 -0.87
N GLU A 198 -20.69 31.56 -0.37
CA GLU A 198 -20.06 32.88 -0.33
C GLU A 198 -19.87 33.50 -1.73
N LEU A 199 -19.43 32.70 -2.69
CA LEU A 199 -19.27 33.19 -4.07
C LEU A 199 -20.63 33.48 -4.73
N LEU A 200 -21.68 32.73 -4.39
CA LEU A 200 -23.04 32.98 -4.89
C LEU A 200 -23.67 34.24 -4.27
N THR A 201 -23.44 34.51 -2.98
CA THR A 201 -23.90 35.75 -2.35
C THR A 201 -23.21 36.96 -2.97
N LEU A 202 -21.90 36.86 -3.25
CA LEU A 202 -21.15 37.88 -3.97
C LEU A 202 -21.67 38.15 -5.39
N ILE A 203 -22.03 37.10 -6.15
CA ILE A 203 -22.62 37.30 -7.48
C ILE A 203 -23.95 38.03 -7.38
N THR A 204 -24.75 37.72 -6.36
CA THR A 204 -26.06 38.35 -6.15
C THR A 204 -25.89 39.83 -5.82
N SER A 205 -25.00 40.18 -4.90
CA SER A 205 -24.75 41.58 -4.53
C SER A 205 -24.24 42.41 -5.71
N LEU A 206 -23.27 41.88 -6.47
CA LEU A 206 -22.71 42.56 -7.63
C LEU A 206 -23.72 42.73 -8.77
N ARG A 207 -24.67 41.79 -8.90
CA ARG A 207 -25.74 41.87 -9.92
C ARG A 207 -26.78 42.93 -9.55
N ASP A 208 -27.20 42.97 -8.30
CA ASP A 208 -28.18 43.94 -7.82
C ASP A 208 -27.62 45.37 -7.95
N GLU A 209 -26.31 45.57 -7.72
CA GLU A 209 -25.64 46.85 -7.93
C GLU A 209 -25.58 47.29 -9.40
N THR A 210 -25.27 46.38 -10.33
CA THR A 210 -25.30 46.71 -11.78
C THR A 210 -26.69 47.08 -12.31
N ASN A 211 -27.76 46.68 -11.63
CA ASN A 211 -29.13 47.06 -11.99
C ASN A 211 -29.55 48.42 -11.41
N VAL A 212 -28.77 48.98 -10.47
CA VAL A 212 -29.08 50.23 -9.73
C VAL A 212 -28.15 51.37 -10.16
N GLU A 213 -27.50 51.29 -11.33
CA GLU A 213 -26.66 52.35 -11.90
C GLU A 213 -27.45 53.66 -12.09
N GLY A 214 -27.40 54.47 -11.05
CA GLY A 214 -28.13 55.71 -10.86
C GLY A 214 -28.05 56.11 -9.39
N VAL A 215 -26.86 56.57 -8.97
CA VAL A 215 -26.52 57.29 -7.72
C VAL A 215 -25.75 56.48 -6.65
N ASN A 216 -24.51 56.95 -6.45
CA ASN A 216 -23.57 56.78 -5.33
C ASN A 216 -22.61 55.57 -5.34
N ASP A 217 -21.32 55.89 -5.33
CA ASP A 217 -20.11 55.07 -5.09
C ASP A 217 -20.08 54.39 -3.70
N ARG A 218 -21.20 53.83 -3.23
CA ARG A 218 -21.36 53.29 -1.89
C ARG A 218 -21.74 51.82 -1.96
N VAL A 219 -20.72 50.99 -2.15
CA VAL A 219 -20.80 49.53 -2.06
C VAL A 219 -21.26 49.14 -0.66
N SER A 220 -22.49 48.65 -0.54
CA SER A 220 -23.04 48.12 0.72
C SER A 220 -22.94 46.61 0.67
N LEU A 221 -21.72 46.09 0.86
CA LEU A 221 -21.52 44.66 0.99
C LEU A 221 -22.05 44.21 2.36
N PRO A 222 -22.99 43.25 2.43
CA PRO A 222 -23.27 42.56 3.67
C PRO A 222 -21.95 41.94 4.14
N GLY A 223 -21.54 42.23 5.38
CA GLY A 223 -20.23 41.92 5.94
C GLY A 223 -19.60 40.67 5.32
N LEU A 224 -18.64 40.89 4.41
CA LEU A 224 -18.07 39.79 3.65
C LEU A 224 -17.33 38.86 4.59
N PRO A 225 -17.66 37.57 4.63
CA PRO A 225 -17.11 36.61 5.59
C PRO A 225 -15.70 36.15 5.21
N PHE A 226 -14.95 36.90 4.41
CA PHE A 226 -13.55 36.57 4.10
C PHE A 226 -12.62 36.63 5.34
N ALA A 227 -13.12 37.20 6.45
CA ALA A 227 -12.35 37.50 7.66
C ALA A 227 -12.76 36.74 8.93
N GLN A 228 -13.89 36.02 8.97
CA GLN A 228 -14.33 35.34 10.21
C GLN A 228 -14.04 33.83 10.13
N ASP A 229 -13.06 33.40 10.92
CA ASP A 229 -12.73 31.99 11.19
C ASP A 229 -12.57 31.11 9.95
N ARG A 230 -11.71 31.53 9.02
CA ARG A 230 -10.98 30.52 8.24
C ARG A 230 -10.18 29.69 9.26
N LEU A 231 -10.73 28.54 9.68
CA LEU A 231 -9.92 27.40 10.15
C LEU A 231 -8.71 27.41 9.21
N PRO A 232 -7.49 27.60 9.75
CA PRO A 232 -6.34 28.05 9.00
C PRO A 232 -6.38 27.34 7.68
N THR A 233 -6.46 28.12 6.58
CA THR A 233 -6.44 27.60 5.22
C THR A 233 -5.45 26.46 5.28
N SER A 234 -5.97 25.25 5.13
CA SER A 234 -5.13 24.06 5.25
C SER A 234 -4.36 23.99 3.94
N CYS A 235 -3.49 24.99 3.73
CA CYS A 235 -2.16 24.85 3.19
C CYS A 235 -1.76 23.42 3.46
N THR A 236 -1.76 22.62 2.40
CA THR A 236 -0.94 21.42 2.24
C THR A 236 -0.31 20.99 3.55
N SER A 237 -1.14 20.50 4.47
CA SER A 237 -0.58 20.16 5.77
C SER A 237 0.35 19.01 5.45
N PRO A 238 1.63 19.06 5.81
CA PRO A 238 2.49 17.89 5.71
C PRO A 238 1.81 16.70 6.38
N ALA A 239 0.84 16.90 7.30
CA ALA A 239 -0.03 15.86 7.83
C ALA A 239 -0.96 15.19 6.80
N ARG A 240 -1.50 15.85 5.75
CA ARG A 240 -2.33 15.17 4.73
C ARG A 240 -1.50 14.35 3.75
N ILE A 241 -0.36 14.90 3.32
CA ILE A 241 0.64 14.15 2.55
C ILE A 241 1.23 13.04 3.42
N ALA A 242 1.51 13.29 4.69
CA ALA A 242 1.97 12.29 5.64
C ALA A 242 0.90 11.27 6.00
N ILE A 243 -0.39 11.61 6.03
CA ILE A 243 -1.48 10.64 6.22
C ILE A 243 -1.62 9.80 4.95
N GLY A 244 -1.55 10.41 3.76
CA GLY A 244 -1.55 9.68 2.49
C GLY A 244 -0.33 8.76 2.36
N LEU A 245 0.88 9.27 2.63
CA LEU A 245 2.12 8.52 2.70
C LEU A 245 2.11 7.48 3.81
N PHE A 246 1.59 7.79 4.99
CA PHE A 246 1.45 6.84 6.10
C PHE A 246 0.44 5.76 5.74
N THR A 247 -0.64 6.09 5.04
CA THR A 247 -1.61 5.13 4.53
C THR A 247 -0.97 4.26 3.45
N ILE A 248 -0.20 4.85 2.54
CA ILE A 248 0.59 4.12 1.53
C ILE A 248 1.66 3.25 2.19
N VAL A 249 2.31 3.72 3.24
CA VAL A 249 3.33 3.00 4.02
C VAL A 249 2.67 1.90 4.83
N VAL A 250 1.49 2.10 5.42
CA VAL A 250 0.72 1.06 6.10
C VAL A 250 0.22 0.04 5.10
N ILE A 251 -0.25 0.47 3.92
CA ILE A 251 -0.63 -0.43 2.82
C ILE A 251 0.60 -1.17 2.30
N MET A 252 1.76 -0.53 2.20
CA MET A 252 3.02 -1.13 1.76
C MET A 252 3.57 -2.08 2.82
N LEU A 253 3.53 -1.73 4.10
CA LEU A 253 3.95 -2.59 5.21
C LEU A 253 2.98 -3.74 5.38
N PHE A 254 1.69 -3.52 5.17
CA PHE A 254 0.69 -4.57 5.12
C PHE A 254 0.90 -5.45 3.89
N LEU A 255 1.15 -4.88 2.70
CA LEU A 255 1.49 -5.64 1.48
C LEU A 255 2.78 -6.43 1.64
N VAL A 256 3.83 -5.84 2.22
CA VAL A 256 5.10 -6.50 2.53
C VAL A 256 4.91 -7.55 3.61
N TYR A 257 4.07 -7.31 4.61
CA TYR A 257 3.67 -8.32 5.60
C TYR A 257 2.88 -9.44 4.93
N MET A 258 1.99 -9.14 4.00
CA MET A 258 1.15 -10.09 3.26
C MET A 258 1.95 -10.88 2.23
N ILE A 259 2.91 -10.25 1.56
CA ILE A 259 3.90 -10.90 0.70
C ILE A 259 4.82 -11.74 1.56
N ASN A 260 5.31 -11.25 2.70
CA ASN A 260 6.08 -12.06 3.63
C ASN A 260 5.25 -13.18 4.24
N MET A 261 3.94 -13.01 4.46
CA MET A 261 3.05 -14.04 4.99
C MET A 261 2.69 -15.06 3.90
N ALA A 262 2.50 -14.64 2.65
CA ALA A 262 2.28 -15.52 1.50
C ALA A 262 3.57 -16.24 1.09
N ILE A 263 4.72 -15.57 1.20
CA ILE A 263 6.05 -16.17 1.07
C ILE A 263 6.27 -17.08 2.25
N THR A 264 5.95 -16.75 3.51
CA THR A 264 6.12 -17.69 4.65
C THR A 264 5.07 -18.79 4.69
N SER A 265 3.91 -18.63 4.07
CA SER A 265 2.94 -19.71 3.87
C SER A 265 3.36 -20.62 2.70
N ASN A 266 3.94 -20.09 1.62
CA ASN A 266 4.66 -20.89 0.61
C ASN A 266 5.99 -21.46 1.17
N SER A 267 6.62 -20.78 2.11
CA SER A 267 7.85 -21.18 2.82
C SER A 267 7.56 -21.89 4.14
N SER A 268 6.31 -22.30 4.37
CA SER A 268 6.01 -23.41 5.26
C SER A 268 6.64 -24.72 4.74
N HIS A 269 7.26 -24.66 3.55
CA HIS A 269 8.21 -25.65 3.04
C HIS A 269 9.70 -25.34 3.28
N LEU A 270 10.10 -24.40 4.13
CA LEU A 270 11.52 -24.18 4.46
C LEU A 270 11.83 -24.00 5.96
N THR A 271 10.85 -24.22 6.84
CA THR A 271 11.18 -24.60 8.23
C THR A 271 11.07 -26.10 8.35
N SER A 272 12.11 -26.69 8.93
CA SER A 272 12.31 -28.12 9.04
C SER A 272 11.34 -28.77 10.05
N GLU A 273 10.20 -28.17 10.39
CA GLU A 273 9.40 -28.55 11.57
C GLU A 273 8.39 -29.69 11.32
N GLY A 274 8.10 -30.06 10.07
CA GLY A 274 7.12 -31.12 9.76
C GLY A 274 7.67 -32.55 9.62
N TYR A 275 8.97 -32.71 9.36
CA TYR A 275 9.54 -34.04 9.03
C TYR A 275 10.31 -34.64 10.20
N PRO A 276 10.15 -35.96 10.46
CA PRO A 276 10.96 -36.69 11.43
C PRO A 276 12.46 -36.43 11.24
N LYS A 277 13.09 -35.95 12.31
CA LYS A 277 14.51 -35.61 12.33
C LYS A 277 15.37 -36.82 12.69
N ILE A 278 15.41 -37.79 11.78
CA ILE A 278 16.09 -39.09 11.93
C ILE A 278 16.95 -39.43 10.71
N SER A 279 17.93 -40.31 10.89
CA SER A 279 18.83 -40.79 9.84
C SER A 279 19.20 -42.27 10.06
N PRO A 280 19.37 -43.09 8.99
CA PRO A 280 19.92 -44.43 9.11
C PRO A 280 21.45 -44.44 9.27
N PHE A 281 22.13 -43.31 9.04
CA PHE A 281 23.59 -43.22 9.00
C PHE A 281 24.15 -42.53 10.23
N ALA A 282 25.23 -43.06 10.81
CA ALA A 282 25.93 -42.42 11.93
C ALA A 282 26.85 -41.26 11.49
N GLY A 283 27.21 -41.22 10.21
CA GLY A 283 28.09 -40.23 9.61
C GLY A 283 27.94 -40.24 8.09
N VAL A 284 28.23 -39.11 7.45
CA VAL A 284 28.18 -38.96 5.99
C VAL A 284 29.37 -38.13 5.53
N ARG A 285 30.08 -38.61 4.51
CA ARG A 285 31.16 -37.88 3.84
C ARG A 285 31.02 -38.00 2.34
N TRP A 286 31.72 -37.14 1.61
CA TRP A 286 31.56 -37.02 0.16
C TRP A 286 32.88 -37.28 -0.55
N GLN A 287 32.82 -38.16 -1.55
CA GLN A 287 33.83 -38.24 -2.59
C GLN A 287 33.21 -37.66 -3.86
N GLU A 288 33.56 -36.41 -4.19
CA GLU A 288 32.91 -35.63 -5.25
C GLU A 288 31.39 -35.51 -5.06
N SER A 289 30.61 -36.25 -5.87
CA SER A 289 29.15 -36.32 -5.80
C SER A 289 28.64 -37.64 -5.21
N GLN A 290 29.54 -38.56 -4.85
CA GLN A 290 29.16 -39.85 -4.27
C GLN A 290 29.11 -39.77 -2.74
N PRO A 291 27.97 -40.13 -2.10
CA PRO A 291 27.88 -40.21 -0.65
C PRO A 291 28.49 -41.52 -0.13
N GLU A 292 29.40 -41.38 0.83
CA GLU A 292 29.86 -42.45 1.70
C GLU A 292 29.19 -42.31 3.07
N VAL A 293 28.63 -43.40 3.57
CA VAL A 293 27.80 -43.42 4.77
C VAL A 293 28.40 -44.36 5.81
N LYS A 294 28.34 -43.95 7.07
CA LYS A 294 28.80 -44.75 8.20
C LYS A 294 27.65 -45.56 8.79
N LEU A 295 27.81 -46.89 8.85
CA LEU A 295 26.89 -47.81 9.51
C LEU A 295 27.62 -48.48 10.67
N GLY A 296 27.27 -48.13 11.91
CA GLY A 296 28.07 -48.52 13.08
C GLY A 296 29.44 -47.87 13.03
N GLU A 297 30.51 -48.68 13.03
CA GLU A 297 31.90 -48.20 12.95
C GLU A 297 32.50 -48.22 11.53
N GLU A 298 31.79 -48.77 10.56
CA GLU A 298 32.32 -48.98 9.22
C GLU A 298 31.75 -48.00 8.19
N TRP A 299 32.59 -47.61 7.23
CA TRP A 299 32.22 -46.73 6.12
C TRP A 299 31.91 -47.55 4.87
N PHE A 300 30.85 -47.15 4.18
CA PHE A 300 30.42 -47.78 2.94
C PHE A 300 30.09 -46.72 1.91
N LYS A 301 30.27 -47.05 0.63
CA LYS A 301 29.65 -46.31 -0.46
C LYS A 301 28.17 -46.65 -0.52
N LEU A 302 27.30 -45.64 -0.54
CA LEU A 302 25.87 -45.85 -0.67
C LEU A 302 25.51 -46.06 -2.15
N GLU A 303 24.88 -47.19 -2.46
CA GLU A 303 24.38 -47.48 -3.81
C GLU A 303 22.90 -47.17 -3.93
N SER A 304 22.08 -47.59 -2.96
CA SER A 304 20.66 -47.24 -2.95
C SER A 304 20.03 -47.27 -1.55
N LEU A 305 18.92 -46.56 -1.41
CA LEU A 305 18.08 -46.50 -0.22
C LEU A 305 16.63 -46.77 -0.63
N ASN A 306 16.01 -47.82 -0.07
CA ASN A 306 14.65 -48.27 -0.41
C ASN A 306 14.42 -48.44 -1.93
N ASN A 307 15.40 -49.01 -2.63
CA ASN A 307 15.43 -49.19 -4.09
C ASN A 307 15.57 -47.90 -4.91
N ILE A 308 15.84 -46.75 -4.27
CA ILE A 308 16.14 -45.49 -4.94
C ILE A 308 17.67 -45.38 -5.06
N PRO A 309 18.23 -45.29 -6.27
CA PRO A 309 19.66 -45.08 -6.48
C PRO A 309 20.18 -43.83 -5.77
N ALA A 310 21.36 -43.92 -5.15
CA ALA A 310 21.94 -42.82 -4.40
C ALA A 310 22.26 -41.61 -5.28
N ASP A 311 22.69 -41.84 -6.51
CA ASP A 311 22.94 -40.82 -7.53
C ASP A 311 21.65 -40.09 -7.92
N GLU A 312 20.50 -40.77 -7.98
CA GLU A 312 19.19 -40.14 -8.21
C GLU A 312 18.79 -39.22 -7.05
N ILE A 313 18.98 -39.67 -5.81
CA ILE A 313 18.72 -38.86 -4.61
C ILE A 313 19.63 -37.61 -4.60
N VAL A 314 20.90 -37.78 -4.95
CA VAL A 314 21.87 -36.69 -5.05
C VAL A 314 21.51 -35.72 -6.17
N ALA A 315 21.17 -36.23 -7.36
CA ALA A 315 20.79 -35.41 -8.51
C ALA A 315 19.53 -34.58 -8.23
N PHE A 316 18.54 -35.18 -7.55
CA PHE A 316 17.37 -34.46 -7.08
C PHE A 316 17.76 -33.36 -6.09
N SER A 317 18.59 -33.69 -5.09
CA SER A 317 19.06 -32.71 -4.10
C SER A 317 19.81 -31.53 -4.75
N GLN A 318 20.68 -31.80 -5.73
CA GLN A 318 21.43 -30.78 -6.47
C GLN A 318 20.50 -29.84 -7.26
N ARG A 319 19.51 -30.40 -7.97
CA ARG A 319 18.54 -29.61 -8.73
C ARG A 319 17.62 -28.78 -7.85
N THR A 320 17.30 -29.24 -6.65
CA THR A 320 16.34 -28.56 -5.76
C THR A 320 17.00 -27.55 -4.81
N TYR A 321 18.24 -27.79 -4.37
CA TYR A 321 18.82 -27.04 -3.24
C TYR A 321 20.16 -26.37 -3.54
N GLU A 322 20.64 -26.42 -4.78
CA GLU A 322 21.88 -25.75 -5.23
C GLU A 322 23.01 -25.98 -4.21
N ASP A 323 23.68 -24.94 -3.71
CA ASP A 323 24.82 -25.04 -2.78
C ASP A 323 24.54 -25.78 -1.46
N LEU A 324 23.27 -25.95 -1.09
CA LEU A 324 22.86 -26.64 0.15
C LEU A 324 22.59 -28.14 -0.05
N TRP A 325 22.76 -28.67 -1.26
CA TRP A 325 22.38 -30.04 -1.61
C TRP A 325 23.01 -31.12 -0.70
N ARG A 326 24.30 -30.96 -0.34
CA ARG A 326 24.99 -31.87 0.59
C ARG A 326 24.38 -31.82 1.97
N LYS A 327 24.14 -30.60 2.46
CA LYS A 327 23.54 -30.39 3.78
C LYS A 327 22.13 -30.97 3.86
N ARG A 328 21.34 -30.89 2.78
CA ARG A 328 20.00 -31.47 2.73
C ARG A 328 20.01 -33.00 2.71
N PHE A 329 20.96 -33.60 2.02
CA PHE A 329 21.16 -35.04 2.07
C PHE A 329 21.61 -35.51 3.47
N GLU A 330 22.59 -34.83 4.06
CA GLU A 330 23.17 -35.16 5.37
C GLU A 330 22.17 -34.96 6.52
N GLU A 331 21.57 -33.78 6.58
CA GLU A 331 20.71 -33.40 7.69
C GLU A 331 19.26 -33.75 7.39
N ASP A 332 18.71 -33.51 6.21
CA ASP A 332 17.26 -33.55 5.96
C ASP A 332 16.81 -34.71 5.04
N LEU A 333 17.42 -35.90 5.20
CA LEU A 333 17.15 -37.07 4.37
C LEU A 333 15.66 -37.46 4.26
N VAL A 334 14.91 -37.43 5.37
CA VAL A 334 13.47 -37.78 5.37
C VAL A 334 12.66 -36.81 4.50
N GLU A 335 12.97 -35.52 4.59
CA GLU A 335 12.32 -34.49 3.80
C GLU A 335 12.67 -34.65 2.32
N LEU A 336 13.94 -34.89 2.01
CA LEU A 336 14.44 -35.11 0.67
C LEU A 336 13.70 -36.27 -0.01
N LEU A 337 13.65 -37.43 0.66
CA LEU A 337 12.96 -38.62 0.16
C LEU A 337 11.45 -38.44 0.05
N THR A 338 10.83 -37.73 1.00
CA THR A 338 9.39 -37.45 0.93
C THR A 338 9.04 -36.57 -0.26
N ARG A 339 9.86 -35.56 -0.57
CA ARG A 339 9.67 -34.70 -1.75
C ARG A 339 9.89 -35.44 -3.07
N MET A 340 10.72 -36.49 -3.07
CA MET A 340 10.85 -37.40 -4.20
C MET A 340 9.65 -38.35 -4.36
N GLY A 341 8.64 -38.27 -3.48
CA GLY A 341 7.47 -39.16 -3.51
C GLY A 341 7.69 -40.51 -2.80
N HIS A 342 8.80 -40.65 -2.06
CA HIS A 342 9.19 -41.89 -1.39
C HIS A 342 9.45 -41.68 0.11
N PRO A 343 8.42 -41.35 0.91
CA PRO A 343 8.60 -41.13 2.34
C PRO A 343 9.16 -42.39 3.03
N PRO A 344 10.29 -42.32 3.75
CA PRO A 344 10.86 -43.47 4.42
C PRO A 344 10.06 -43.82 5.68
N GLN A 345 10.04 -45.11 6.02
CA GLN A 345 9.48 -45.61 7.29
C GLN A 345 10.52 -45.51 8.41
N ASP A 346 10.21 -46.03 9.60
CA ASP A 346 11.13 -46.08 10.75
C ASP A 346 12.37 -46.94 10.50
N THR A 347 12.31 -47.83 9.49
CA THR A 347 13.45 -48.60 9.01
C THR A 347 13.56 -48.54 7.49
N VAL A 348 14.78 -48.70 6.99
CA VAL A 348 15.07 -48.65 5.55
C VAL A 348 15.90 -49.87 5.11
N THR A 349 15.82 -50.19 3.83
CA THR A 349 16.73 -51.14 3.19
C THR A 349 17.81 -50.35 2.47
N LEU A 350 19.07 -50.65 2.78
CA LEU A 350 20.24 -50.04 2.15
C LEU A 350 20.96 -51.07 1.29
N VAL A 351 21.38 -50.67 0.11
CA VAL A 351 22.41 -51.37 -0.66
C VAL A 351 23.68 -50.55 -0.54
N VAL A 352 24.71 -51.16 0.04
CA VAL A 352 25.96 -50.49 0.38
C VAL A 352 27.15 -51.31 -0.10
N GLN A 353 28.17 -50.65 -0.60
CA GLN A 353 29.40 -51.29 -1.06
C GLN A 353 30.53 -51.00 -0.06
N PRO A 354 31.18 -52.03 0.51
CA PRO A 354 32.36 -51.83 1.36
C PRO A 354 33.48 -51.14 0.59
N LEU A 355 34.25 -50.26 1.24
CA LEU A 355 35.36 -49.55 0.58
C LEU A 355 36.53 -50.48 0.19
N THR A 356 36.60 -51.66 0.81
CA THR A 356 37.65 -52.68 0.58
C THR A 356 37.25 -53.76 -0.43
N SER A 357 35.99 -53.79 -0.88
CA SER A 357 35.45 -54.86 -1.74
C SER A 357 34.49 -54.31 -2.79
N SER A 358 34.50 -54.89 -3.98
CA SER A 358 33.60 -54.51 -5.07
C SER A 358 32.22 -55.17 -5.00
N GLN A 359 31.95 -56.01 -3.99
CA GLN A 359 30.66 -56.69 -3.86
C GLN A 359 29.66 -55.88 -3.00
N PRO A 360 28.48 -55.52 -3.54
CA PRO A 360 27.44 -54.86 -2.78
C PRO A 360 26.86 -55.75 -1.68
N GLN A 361 26.49 -55.14 -0.56
CA GLN A 361 25.84 -55.77 0.57
C GLN A 361 24.46 -55.15 0.79
N VAL A 362 23.45 -56.00 0.97
CA VAL A 362 22.09 -55.56 1.30
C VAL A 362 21.91 -55.57 2.81
N ARG A 363 21.61 -54.41 3.40
CA ARG A 363 21.28 -54.25 4.82
C ARG A 363 19.78 -53.96 4.93
N LYS A 364 19.03 -54.93 5.44
CA LYS A 364 17.58 -54.81 5.65
C LYS A 364 17.29 -54.29 7.06
N ASN A 365 16.15 -53.62 7.22
CA ASN A 365 15.63 -53.14 8.51
C ASN A 365 16.61 -52.22 9.27
N VAL A 366 17.34 -51.36 8.56
CA VAL A 366 18.26 -50.42 9.18
C VAL A 366 17.45 -49.32 9.86
N PRO A 367 17.59 -49.11 11.18
CA PRO A 367 16.75 -48.18 11.93
C PRO A 367 17.12 -46.72 11.62
N MET A 368 16.10 -45.89 11.43
CA MET A 368 16.28 -44.44 11.34
C MET A 368 16.19 -43.83 12.74
N THR A 369 17.30 -43.28 13.23
CA THR A 369 17.37 -42.79 14.62
C THR A 369 17.70 -41.31 14.72
N LYS A 370 17.24 -40.67 15.81
CA LYS A 370 17.61 -39.29 16.15
C LYS A 370 19.08 -39.16 16.54
N ALA A 371 19.66 -40.22 17.12
CA ALA A 371 21.07 -40.26 17.53
C ALA A 371 22.01 -40.17 16.33
N ASN A 372 21.74 -40.98 15.30
CA ASN A 372 22.45 -40.98 14.01
C ASN A 372 22.46 -39.59 13.36
N ARG A 373 21.30 -38.94 13.28
CA ARG A 373 21.20 -37.56 12.76
C ARG A 373 22.02 -36.58 13.60
N ARG A 374 22.00 -36.70 14.93
CA ARG A 374 22.75 -35.82 15.82
C ARG A 374 24.25 -35.92 15.55
N ALA A 375 24.76 -37.14 15.40
CA ALA A 375 26.17 -37.38 15.08
C ALA A 375 26.57 -36.69 13.76
N ILE A 376 25.78 -36.84 12.69
CA ILE A 376 26.03 -36.14 11.41
C ILE A 376 26.09 -34.62 11.59
N ARG A 377 25.17 -34.03 12.35
CA ARG A 377 25.15 -32.57 12.60
C ARG A 377 26.36 -32.09 13.38
N GLU A 378 26.81 -32.88 14.35
CA GLU A 378 28.00 -32.56 15.14
C GLU A 378 29.26 -32.63 14.28
N GLU A 379 29.41 -33.66 13.44
CA GLU A 379 30.52 -33.77 12.48
C GLU A 379 30.51 -32.64 11.44
N ALA A 380 29.33 -32.26 10.92
CA ALA A 380 29.21 -31.14 9.99
C ALA A 380 29.57 -29.80 10.64
N ARG A 381 29.24 -29.60 11.92
CA ARG A 381 29.65 -28.41 12.68
C ARG A 381 31.15 -28.35 12.91
N LYS A 382 31.79 -29.47 13.28
CA LYS A 382 33.24 -29.56 13.45
C LYS A 382 33.97 -29.22 12.15
N ARG A 383 33.56 -29.82 11.02
CA ARG A 383 34.11 -29.52 9.69
C ARG A 383 34.09 -28.03 9.35
N LYS A 384 32.97 -27.35 9.63
CA LYS A 384 32.83 -25.90 9.40
C LYS A 384 33.75 -25.06 10.27
N TYR A 385 33.99 -25.50 11.50
CA TYR A 385 34.88 -24.81 12.42
C TYR A 385 36.34 -24.92 11.95
N ASP A 386 36.77 -26.15 11.58
CA ASP A 386 38.13 -26.44 11.09
C ASP A 386 38.45 -25.77 9.74
N THR A 387 37.44 -25.47 8.90
CA THR A 387 37.62 -24.71 7.65
C THR A 387 37.55 -23.19 7.83
N SER A 388 37.26 -22.71 9.04
CA SER A 388 37.15 -21.29 9.39
C SER A 388 38.26 -20.77 10.30
N GLU A 389 39.18 -21.63 10.73
CA GLU A 389 40.45 -21.21 11.32
C GLU A 389 41.47 -20.90 10.20
N PRO A 390 42.15 -19.73 10.25
CA PRO A 390 43.08 -19.27 9.21
C PRO A 390 44.38 -20.05 9.12
#